data_AF-A0A3G3K009-F1
#
_entry.id   AF-A0A3G3K009-F1
#
_cell.length_a   1.000
_cell.length_b   1.000
_cell.length_c   1.000
_cell.angle_alpha   90.00
_cell.angle_beta   90.00
_cell.angle_gamma   90.00
#
_symmetry.space_group_name_H-M   'P 1'
#
loop_
_entity.id
_entity.type
_entity.pdbx_description
1 polymer ?
#
loop_
_entity_poly.entity_id
_entity_poly.type
_entity_poly.pdbx_seq_one_letter_code
_entity_poly.pdbx_strand_id
1 'polypeptide(L)'
;MNKNRMVKLLAFALVLSFVFSASPVPAAYAVSSMTPYSSYVAPGTWIQGAEYELNPGQDTAARIAHDLPIMKSEYNINTLNLYGLENISQSDRDLLFSTLSQLGMQAVVRLEWYDGSTFAFNDSDADSVINHYNSLITDVAGASKRGAVAYFALNMPVDDPAVQGRFSGGISSSESKTRQVSYASAIVSKMRTKLAGLGFSTGKLYLSVFYGWDFTYDIPSYTGSNADGYFFNNYSYPASSPPDETASDSVLINQTRLAQGMTKFQSQYSGKPAIIEYGFHTSEFNGGVNPNQTAGLVKTKAAKAKALKATTNFYKSNYTNVKGSLYFGYNLLKEEGNPTALMDWALDYPISGKVEGENASKYGHAVTYADAPASGGAGVKGLDATGDAVAFFNSKKGTSLQIRYACVGNNQLSLYVNGAHVQDIAFTSTGAWTGTYSTKTVSVSIPWGATIRLQRDAGDSAVNIDYVVLP
;
A
#
# COMPACT_ATOMS: atom_id res chain seq x y z
N MET A 1 17.74 52.66 9.21
CA MET A 1 18.52 51.41 9.04
C MET A 1 18.86 50.90 10.43
N ASN A 2 18.12 49.91 10.95
CA ASN A 2 18.20 49.55 12.37
C ASN A 2 18.42 48.04 12.54
N LYS A 3 19.47 47.70 13.31
CA LYS A 3 20.14 46.38 13.46
C LYS A 3 19.30 45.26 14.12
N ASN A 4 17.99 45.44 14.28
CA ASN A 4 17.12 44.51 15.03
C ASN A 4 16.19 43.63 14.17
N ARG A 5 16.42 43.55 12.85
CA ARG A 5 15.71 42.60 11.95
C ARG A 5 16.52 41.36 11.57
N MET A 6 17.73 41.18 12.11
CA MET A 6 18.67 40.13 11.68
C MET A 6 18.67 38.85 12.54
N VAL A 7 17.73 38.69 13.48
CA VAL A 7 17.68 37.52 14.41
C VAL A 7 16.39 36.68 14.27
N LYS A 8 15.62 36.84 13.17
CA LYS A 8 14.42 36.02 12.92
C LYS A 8 14.37 35.35 11.54
N LEU A 9 15.53 35.11 10.92
CA LEU A 9 15.66 34.35 9.68
C LEU A 9 16.84 33.37 9.76
N LEU A 10 16.76 32.42 10.69
CA LEU A 10 17.64 31.25 10.75
C LEU A 10 16.88 30.07 11.38
N ALA A 11 15.72 29.77 10.81
CA ALA A 11 15.13 28.44 10.83
C ALA A 11 15.06 28.01 9.36
N PHE A 12 16.23 27.90 8.73
CA PHE A 12 16.34 27.31 7.41
C PHE A 12 16.07 25.83 7.58
N ALA A 13 15.01 25.36 6.93
CA ALA A 13 14.69 23.95 6.78
C ALA A 13 15.94 23.21 6.32
N LEU A 14 16.53 22.45 7.24
CA LEU A 14 17.55 21.48 6.91
C LEU A 14 16.80 20.31 6.29
N VAL A 15 16.53 20.41 4.99
CA VAL A 15 16.18 19.25 4.17
C VAL A 15 17.44 18.39 4.18
N LEU A 16 17.52 17.50 5.16
CA LEU A 16 18.56 16.48 5.22
C LEU A 16 18.36 15.64 3.96
N SER A 17 19.20 15.88 2.96
CA SER A 17 19.36 14.98 1.83
C SER A 17 19.87 13.66 2.38
N PHE A 18 18.92 12.77 2.71
CA PHE A 18 19.21 11.39 3.03
C PHE A 18 19.84 10.76 1.78
N VAL A 19 21.16 10.70 1.75
CA VAL A 19 21.88 9.83 0.82
C VAL A 19 21.61 8.43 1.34
N PHE A 20 20.61 7.77 0.76
CA PHE A 20 20.33 6.37 1.02
C PHE A 20 21.53 5.55 0.52
N SER A 21 22.35 5.05 1.43
CA SER A 21 23.16 3.88 1.13
C SER A 21 22.21 2.70 1.09
N ALA A 22 21.66 2.40 -0.09
CA ALA A 22 20.97 1.15 -0.31
C ALA A 22 21.90 0.02 0.17
N SER A 23 21.45 -0.77 1.15
CA SER A 23 22.08 -2.05 1.46
C SER A 23 22.33 -2.79 0.14
N PRO A 24 23.44 -3.52 -0.03
CA PRO A 24 23.69 -4.26 -1.26
C PRO A 24 22.49 -5.15 -1.54
N VAL A 25 21.77 -4.84 -2.62
CA VAL A 25 20.60 -5.58 -3.09
C VAL A 25 21.12 -6.99 -3.42
N PRO A 26 20.72 -8.05 -2.69
CA PRO A 26 21.13 -9.40 -3.00
C PRO A 26 20.77 -9.74 -4.45
N ALA A 27 21.66 -10.50 -5.09
CA ALA A 27 21.67 -10.73 -6.54
C ALA A 27 20.38 -11.37 -7.11
N ALA A 28 19.53 -11.94 -6.25
CA ALA A 28 18.12 -12.20 -6.48
C ALA A 28 17.46 -12.48 -5.13
N TYR A 29 16.44 -11.71 -4.75
CA TYR A 29 15.57 -12.15 -3.66
C TYR A 29 14.68 -13.30 -4.14
N ALA A 30 14.40 -14.26 -3.27
CA ALA A 30 13.42 -15.29 -3.56
C ALA A 30 12.04 -14.63 -3.69
N VAL A 31 11.30 -14.97 -4.75
CA VAL A 31 9.93 -14.46 -4.95
C VAL A 31 9.06 -14.93 -3.78
N SER A 32 8.40 -13.98 -3.11
CA SER A 32 7.52 -14.22 -1.97
C SER A 32 6.42 -15.22 -2.32
N SER A 33 6.13 -16.16 -1.43
CA SER A 33 4.99 -17.08 -1.62
C SER A 33 3.64 -16.35 -1.63
N MET A 34 3.59 -15.17 -1.00
CA MET A 34 2.43 -14.30 -0.92
C MET A 34 2.26 -13.38 -2.13
N THR A 35 2.99 -13.57 -3.23
CA THR A 35 2.68 -12.81 -4.45
C THR A 35 1.63 -13.50 -5.34
N PRO A 36 0.71 -12.73 -5.97
CA PRO A 36 -0.07 -13.22 -7.10
C PRO A 36 0.73 -13.47 -8.38
N TYR A 37 1.97 -12.97 -8.45
CA TYR A 37 2.72 -12.81 -9.70
C TYR A 37 3.98 -13.67 -9.74
N SER A 38 3.99 -14.67 -10.63
CA SER A 38 5.10 -15.63 -10.73
C SER A 38 6.42 -15.05 -11.26
N SER A 39 6.36 -13.96 -12.04
CA SER A 39 7.55 -13.29 -12.58
C SER A 39 7.25 -11.83 -12.88
N TYR A 40 8.25 -10.96 -12.75
CA TYR A 40 8.12 -9.55 -13.10
C TYR A 40 7.98 -9.35 -14.62
N VAL A 41 7.06 -8.48 -15.03
CA VAL A 41 7.01 -7.90 -16.38
C VAL A 41 6.89 -6.39 -16.30
N ALA A 42 7.26 -5.69 -17.37
CA ALA A 42 7.07 -4.25 -17.44
C ALA A 42 5.57 -3.87 -17.37
N PRO A 43 5.21 -2.74 -16.74
CA PRO A 43 3.82 -2.29 -16.61
C PRO A 43 3.04 -2.20 -17.93
N GLY A 44 3.73 -1.86 -19.03
CA GLY A 44 3.13 -1.81 -20.38
C GLY A 44 2.73 -3.17 -20.96
N THR A 45 3.28 -4.28 -20.45
CA THR A 45 2.97 -5.64 -20.90
C THR A 45 1.73 -6.19 -20.20
N TRP A 46 1.70 -6.10 -18.86
CA TRP A 46 0.59 -6.54 -18.03
C TRP A 46 0.72 -5.90 -16.65
N ILE A 47 -0.34 -5.27 -16.14
CA ILE A 47 -0.33 -4.61 -14.84
C ILE A 47 -0.33 -5.65 -13.73
N GLN A 48 0.77 -5.71 -12.97
CA GLN A 48 0.96 -6.52 -11.77
C GLN A 48 0.88 -5.58 -10.59
N GLY A 49 -0.34 -5.27 -10.12
CA GLY A 49 -0.52 -4.21 -9.15
C GLY A 49 -0.97 -4.66 -7.77
N ALA A 50 -0.66 -3.83 -6.78
CA ALA A 50 -1.21 -3.94 -5.44
C ALA A 50 -1.51 -2.54 -4.89
N GLU A 51 -2.55 -2.43 -4.09
CA GLU A 51 -2.79 -1.26 -3.26
C GLU A 51 -1.65 -1.07 -2.27
N TYR A 52 -1.17 0.17 -2.15
CA TYR A 52 -0.14 0.54 -1.20
C TYR A 52 -0.68 1.63 -0.27
N GLU A 53 -0.84 1.28 1.01
CA GLU A 53 -1.30 2.20 2.04
C GLU A 53 -0.16 3.17 2.38
N LEU A 54 -0.40 4.45 2.10
CA LEU A 54 0.62 5.50 2.19
C LEU A 54 0.92 5.93 3.63
N ASN A 55 0.00 5.68 4.58
CA ASN A 55 0.12 6.05 5.99
C ASN A 55 0.68 7.48 6.20
N PRO A 56 -0.05 8.54 5.80
CA PRO A 56 0.45 9.91 5.85
C PRO A 56 0.96 10.32 7.23
N GLY A 57 2.17 10.88 7.29
CA GLY A 57 2.78 11.35 8.54
C GLY A 57 3.31 10.26 9.46
N GLN A 58 3.29 8.99 9.02
CA GLN A 58 3.75 7.84 9.80
C GLN A 58 4.96 7.17 9.15
N ASP A 59 6.10 7.87 9.10
CA ASP A 59 7.33 7.45 8.42
C ASP A 59 7.14 7.20 6.91
N THR A 60 6.23 7.94 6.25
CA THR A 60 5.88 7.76 4.82
C THR A 60 7.11 7.68 3.91
N ALA A 61 8.06 8.61 4.01
CA ALA A 61 9.28 8.60 3.19
C ALA A 61 10.15 7.35 3.41
N ALA A 62 10.33 6.94 4.67
CA ALA A 62 11.12 5.76 5.01
C ALA A 62 10.46 4.48 4.51
N ARG A 63 9.12 4.40 4.60
CA ARG A 63 8.36 3.29 4.03
C ARG A 63 8.44 3.22 2.51
N ILE A 64 8.34 4.36 1.82
CA ILE A 64 8.52 4.38 0.36
C ILE A 64 9.89 3.81 -0.03
N ALA A 65 10.95 4.22 0.68
CA ALA A 65 12.31 3.76 0.42
C ALA A 65 12.52 2.27 0.73
N HIS A 66 11.82 1.74 1.74
CA HIS A 66 11.88 0.34 2.15
C HIS A 66 11.01 -0.58 1.27
N ASP A 67 9.72 -0.24 1.13
CA ASP A 67 8.71 -1.15 0.59
C ASP A 67 8.79 -1.28 -0.92
N LEU A 68 8.98 -0.19 -1.68
CA LEU A 68 8.90 -0.23 -3.15
C LEU A 68 9.95 -1.15 -3.80
N PRO A 69 11.24 -1.14 -3.37
CA PRO A 69 12.22 -2.12 -3.86
C PRO A 69 11.76 -3.56 -3.61
N ILE A 70 11.25 -3.87 -2.42
CA ILE A 70 10.75 -5.21 -2.03
C ILE A 70 9.52 -5.60 -2.85
N MET A 71 8.55 -4.69 -3.02
CA MET A 71 7.37 -4.88 -3.87
C MET A 71 7.79 -5.30 -5.28
N LYS A 72 8.82 -4.68 -5.85
CA LYS A 72 9.36 -5.06 -7.15
C LYS A 72 10.08 -6.41 -7.13
N SER A 73 11.09 -6.56 -6.27
CA SER A 73 12.03 -7.69 -6.34
C SER A 73 11.49 -8.98 -5.77
N GLU A 74 10.65 -8.90 -4.73
CA GLU A 74 10.14 -10.06 -4.00
C GLU A 74 8.71 -10.38 -4.39
N TYR A 75 7.91 -9.35 -4.71
CA TYR A 75 6.50 -9.53 -5.04
C TYR A 75 6.19 -9.40 -6.53
N ASN A 76 7.17 -9.06 -7.39
CA ASN A 76 6.96 -8.83 -8.81
C ASN A 76 5.85 -7.78 -9.09
N ILE A 77 5.60 -6.86 -8.17
CA ILE A 77 4.66 -5.76 -8.35
C ILE A 77 5.32 -4.73 -9.25
N ASN A 78 4.60 -4.28 -10.27
CA ASN A 78 5.07 -3.27 -11.21
C ASN A 78 4.23 -2.00 -11.17
N THR A 79 3.07 -2.03 -10.51
CA THR A 79 2.14 -0.91 -10.46
C THR A 79 1.56 -0.73 -9.05
N LEU A 80 1.63 0.46 -8.48
CA LEU A 80 1.00 0.77 -7.20
C LEU A 80 -0.40 1.32 -7.42
N ASN A 81 -1.39 0.78 -6.71
CA ASN A 81 -2.72 1.36 -6.62
C ASN A 81 -2.78 2.28 -5.39
N LEU A 82 -3.02 3.58 -5.59
CA LEU A 82 -2.79 4.59 -4.54
C LEU A 82 -4.06 5.35 -4.20
N TYR A 83 -4.65 5.04 -3.04
CA TYR A 83 -5.68 5.85 -2.41
C TYR A 83 -5.03 6.99 -1.61
N GLY A 84 -5.72 8.13 -1.53
CA GLY A 84 -5.31 9.24 -0.65
C GLY A 84 -3.98 9.90 -1.02
N LEU A 85 -3.56 9.84 -2.29
CA LEU A 85 -2.30 10.42 -2.75
C LEU A 85 -2.22 11.95 -2.54
N GLU A 86 -3.38 12.61 -2.52
CA GLU A 86 -3.56 14.02 -2.16
C GLU A 86 -3.25 14.34 -0.69
N ASN A 87 -3.26 13.32 0.19
CA ASN A 87 -3.11 13.49 1.64
C ASN A 87 -1.65 13.40 2.12
N ILE A 88 -0.72 12.92 1.29
CA ILE A 88 0.72 12.95 1.62
C ILE A 88 1.37 14.27 1.23
N SER A 89 2.53 14.57 1.82
CA SER A 89 3.27 15.81 1.54
C SER A 89 3.76 15.87 0.09
N GLN A 90 4.04 17.07 -0.41
CA GLN A 90 4.63 17.24 -1.75
C GLN A 90 5.99 16.52 -1.86
N SER A 91 6.83 16.60 -0.82
CA SER A 91 8.13 15.92 -0.79
C SER A 91 7.99 14.39 -0.82
N ASP A 92 6.98 13.83 -0.14
CA ASP A 92 6.74 12.39 -0.19
C ASP A 92 6.22 11.95 -1.56
N ARG A 93 5.36 12.76 -2.21
CA ARG A 93 4.96 12.51 -3.61
C ARG A 93 6.15 12.58 -4.56
N ASP A 94 7.02 13.57 -4.40
CA ASP A 94 8.22 13.71 -5.23
C ASP A 94 9.13 12.48 -5.08
N LEU A 95 9.37 12.05 -3.83
CA LEU A 95 10.10 10.83 -3.52
C LEU A 95 9.43 9.61 -4.16
N LEU A 96 8.14 9.39 -3.93
CA LEU A 96 7.38 8.27 -4.47
C LEU A 96 7.53 8.14 -5.99
N PHE A 97 7.25 9.20 -6.73
CA PHE A 97 7.32 9.16 -8.21
C PHE A 97 8.75 9.05 -8.73
N SER A 98 9.73 9.61 -8.03
CA SER A 98 11.15 9.42 -8.38
C SER A 98 11.57 7.97 -8.19
N THR A 99 11.18 7.34 -7.08
CA THR A 99 11.45 5.92 -6.78
C THR A 99 10.74 5.00 -7.78
N LEU A 100 9.47 5.27 -8.10
CA LEU A 100 8.75 4.52 -9.14
C LEU A 100 9.49 4.58 -10.49
N SER A 101 9.94 5.77 -10.88
CA SER A 101 10.70 5.96 -12.13
C SER A 101 12.03 5.20 -12.12
N GLN A 102 12.78 5.26 -11.02
CA GLN A 102 14.03 4.52 -10.85
C GLN A 102 13.84 3.00 -10.92
N LEU A 103 12.72 2.50 -10.36
CA LEU A 103 12.39 1.08 -10.33
C LEU A 103 11.66 0.59 -11.60
N GLY A 104 11.31 1.49 -12.53
CA GLY A 104 10.50 1.15 -13.71
C GLY A 104 9.09 0.69 -13.36
N MET A 105 8.55 1.19 -12.25
CA MET A 105 7.19 0.94 -11.78
C MET A 105 6.27 2.12 -12.13
N GLN A 106 4.96 1.92 -12.03
CA GLN A 106 3.96 2.96 -12.28
C GLN A 106 2.95 3.08 -11.14
N ALA A 107 2.17 4.15 -11.14
CA ALA A 107 1.09 4.43 -10.21
C ALA A 107 -0.26 4.48 -10.93
N VAL A 108 -1.27 3.87 -10.33
CA VAL A 108 -2.68 4.19 -10.56
C VAL A 108 -3.04 5.32 -9.62
N VAL A 109 -3.45 6.45 -10.18
CA VAL A 109 -3.88 7.62 -9.42
C VAL A 109 -5.39 7.50 -9.20
N ARG A 110 -5.80 7.16 -7.98
CA ARG A 110 -7.21 6.98 -7.61
C ARG A 110 -7.86 8.33 -7.32
N LEU A 111 -8.92 8.65 -8.05
CA LEU A 111 -9.78 9.82 -7.83
C LEU A 111 -11.11 9.32 -7.27
N GLU A 112 -11.14 9.09 -5.96
CA GLU A 112 -12.22 8.37 -5.27
C GLU A 112 -13.19 9.29 -4.53
N TRP A 113 -12.77 10.52 -4.21
CA TRP A 113 -13.59 11.50 -3.54
C TRP A 113 -14.78 11.92 -4.41
N TYR A 114 -15.92 12.13 -3.75
CA TYR A 114 -17.11 12.80 -4.24
C TYR A 114 -17.82 13.49 -3.07
N ASP A 115 -18.73 14.42 -3.36
CA ASP A 115 -19.57 15.03 -2.33
C ASP A 115 -20.71 14.09 -1.93
N GLY A 116 -20.51 13.29 -0.88
CA GLY A 116 -21.54 12.37 -0.38
C GLY A 116 -22.87 13.02 0.03
N SER A 117 -22.90 14.35 0.20
CA SER A 117 -24.12 15.09 0.54
C SER A 117 -24.95 15.52 -0.68
N THR A 118 -24.38 15.55 -1.89
CA THR A 118 -25.10 16.00 -3.09
C THR A 118 -24.96 15.09 -4.31
N PHE A 119 -23.96 14.20 -4.34
CA PHE A 119 -23.60 13.44 -5.53
C PHE A 119 -24.77 12.61 -6.05
N ALA A 120 -25.09 12.80 -7.33
CA ALA A 120 -26.17 12.10 -8.00
C ALA A 120 -25.91 11.94 -9.51
N PHE A 121 -24.64 11.73 -9.88
CA PHE A 121 -24.17 11.57 -11.26
C PHE A 121 -24.59 12.72 -12.20
N ASN A 122 -24.56 13.96 -11.71
CA ASN A 122 -24.79 15.14 -12.52
C ASN A 122 -23.49 15.60 -13.20
N ASP A 123 -23.60 16.40 -14.26
CA ASP A 123 -22.43 17.00 -14.92
C ASP A 123 -21.58 17.87 -13.96
N SER A 124 -22.24 18.57 -13.02
CA SER A 124 -21.58 19.36 -11.98
C SER A 124 -20.83 18.50 -10.95
N ASP A 125 -21.24 17.25 -10.75
CA ASP A 125 -20.52 16.35 -9.86
C ASP A 125 -19.13 16.03 -10.43
N ALA A 126 -19.02 15.91 -11.76
CA ALA A 126 -17.73 15.74 -12.43
C ALA A 126 -16.82 16.96 -12.24
N ASP A 127 -17.37 18.17 -12.27
CA ASP A 127 -16.60 19.39 -11.95
C ASP A 127 -16.09 19.37 -10.52
N SER A 128 -16.95 19.02 -9.56
CA SER A 128 -16.58 18.92 -8.15
C SER A 128 -15.42 17.96 -7.94
N VAL A 129 -15.48 16.75 -8.52
CA VAL A 129 -14.41 15.74 -8.41
C VAL A 129 -13.09 16.28 -8.99
N ILE A 130 -13.12 16.84 -10.19
CA ILE A 130 -11.90 17.35 -10.84
C ILE A 130 -11.32 18.54 -10.07
N ASN A 131 -12.18 19.42 -9.54
CA ASN A 131 -11.76 20.58 -8.76
C ASN A 131 -11.12 20.15 -7.42
N HIS A 132 -11.69 19.15 -6.74
CA HIS A 132 -11.11 18.58 -5.53
C HIS A 132 -9.68 18.09 -5.78
N TYR A 133 -9.47 17.37 -6.89
CA TYR A 133 -8.16 16.80 -7.24
C TYR A 133 -7.28 17.72 -8.09
N ASN A 134 -7.63 18.99 -8.29
CA ASN A 134 -6.93 19.86 -9.23
C ASN A 134 -5.42 19.96 -8.96
N SER A 135 -5.03 20.11 -7.71
CA SER A 135 -3.61 20.17 -7.31
C SER A 135 -2.89 18.86 -7.56
N LEU A 136 -3.52 17.73 -7.18
CA LEU A 136 -2.94 16.40 -7.40
C LEU A 136 -2.76 16.10 -8.89
N ILE A 137 -3.79 16.33 -9.70
CA ILE A 137 -3.76 16.09 -11.15
C ILE A 137 -2.67 16.95 -11.80
N THR A 138 -2.57 18.23 -11.43
CA THR A 138 -1.53 19.14 -11.93
C THR A 138 -0.13 18.64 -11.59
N ASP A 139 0.06 18.16 -10.36
CA ASP A 139 1.33 17.64 -9.88
C ASP A 139 1.77 16.37 -10.65
N VAL A 140 0.94 15.33 -10.65
CA VAL A 140 1.29 14.03 -11.26
C VAL A 140 1.31 14.06 -12.78
N ALA A 141 0.60 15.01 -13.42
CA ALA A 141 0.71 15.26 -14.84
C ALA A 141 1.97 16.07 -15.22
N GLY A 142 2.76 16.55 -14.25
CA GLY A 142 4.03 17.23 -14.50
C GLY A 142 5.02 16.37 -15.29
N ALA A 143 5.93 17.02 -16.03
CA ALA A 143 6.89 16.32 -16.90
C ALA A 143 7.78 15.32 -16.15
N SER A 144 8.10 15.58 -14.89
CA SER A 144 8.90 14.70 -14.03
C SER A 144 8.16 13.47 -13.52
N LYS A 145 6.81 13.46 -13.54
CA LYS A 145 6.00 12.39 -12.91
C LYS A 145 5.13 11.61 -13.90
N ARG A 146 4.67 12.25 -14.98
CA ARG A 146 3.70 11.67 -15.92
C ARG A 146 4.12 10.32 -16.53
N GLY A 147 5.42 10.06 -16.67
CA GLY A 147 5.95 8.78 -17.16
C GLY A 147 5.70 7.60 -16.21
N ALA A 148 5.57 7.88 -14.92
CA ALA A 148 5.25 6.90 -13.89
C ALA A 148 3.75 6.80 -13.58
N VAL A 149 2.87 7.46 -14.35
CA VAL A 149 1.41 7.28 -14.22
C VAL A 149 0.94 6.20 -15.20
N ALA A 150 0.40 5.09 -14.67
CA ALA A 150 -0.20 4.03 -15.47
C ALA A 150 -1.54 4.49 -16.07
N TYR A 151 -2.43 5.01 -15.21
CA TYR A 151 -3.71 5.61 -15.55
C TYR A 151 -4.31 6.33 -14.34
N PHE A 152 -5.31 7.18 -14.59
CA PHE A 152 -6.19 7.74 -13.57
C PHE A 152 -7.42 6.84 -13.42
N ALA A 153 -7.66 6.36 -12.20
CA ALA A 153 -8.85 5.59 -11.85
C ALA A 153 -9.95 6.55 -11.42
N LEU A 154 -11.00 6.64 -12.24
CA LEU A 154 -12.14 7.52 -12.04
C LEU A 154 -13.28 6.73 -11.39
N ASN A 155 -13.68 7.13 -10.19
CA ASN A 155 -14.70 6.40 -9.44
C ASN A 155 -16.13 6.65 -9.95
N MET A 156 -16.90 5.56 -9.98
CA MET A 156 -18.35 5.50 -10.10
C MET A 156 -18.89 4.98 -8.75
N PRO A 157 -19.35 5.84 -7.82
CA PRO A 157 -19.73 5.46 -6.45
C PRO A 157 -21.11 4.80 -6.41
N VAL A 158 -21.27 3.69 -7.12
CA VAL A 158 -22.54 2.96 -7.27
C VAL A 158 -22.89 2.13 -6.03
N ASP A 159 -21.92 1.88 -5.16
CA ASP A 159 -22.04 1.07 -3.94
C ASP A 159 -22.40 1.88 -2.69
N ASP A 160 -22.25 3.21 -2.71
CA ASP A 160 -22.58 4.07 -1.57
C ASP A 160 -24.10 4.20 -1.37
N PRO A 161 -24.67 3.70 -0.25
CA PRO A 161 -26.10 3.83 0.05
C PRO A 161 -26.64 5.27 0.01
N ALA A 162 -25.82 6.28 0.33
CA ALA A 162 -26.23 7.69 0.29
C ALA A 162 -26.46 8.18 -1.15
N VAL A 163 -25.65 7.70 -2.10
CA VAL A 163 -25.83 7.95 -3.54
C VAL A 163 -27.03 7.16 -4.06
N GLN A 164 -27.16 5.88 -3.68
CA GLN A 164 -28.30 5.05 -4.10
C GLN A 164 -29.64 5.65 -3.64
N GLY A 165 -29.68 6.22 -2.44
CA GLY A 165 -30.85 6.86 -1.84
C GLY A 165 -31.35 8.11 -2.57
N ARG A 166 -30.61 8.64 -3.56
CA ARG A 166 -31.03 9.78 -4.39
C ARG A 166 -32.03 9.43 -5.48
N PHE A 167 -32.19 8.14 -5.76
CA PHE A 167 -32.98 7.67 -6.89
C PHE A 167 -34.17 6.86 -6.42
N SER A 168 -35.37 7.19 -6.91
CA SER A 168 -36.54 6.36 -6.70
C SER A 168 -36.34 5.02 -7.43
N GLY A 169 -36.17 3.93 -6.67
CA GLY A 169 -35.77 2.61 -7.19
C GLY A 169 -34.26 2.32 -7.11
N GLY A 170 -33.49 3.16 -6.41
CA GLY A 170 -32.07 2.95 -6.14
C GLY A 170 -31.19 3.03 -7.38
N ILE A 171 -30.00 2.43 -7.28
CA ILE A 171 -28.96 2.52 -8.31
C ILE A 171 -29.36 1.90 -9.66
N SER A 172 -30.28 0.93 -9.63
CA SER A 172 -30.78 0.21 -10.82
C SER A 172 -31.95 0.92 -11.53
N SER A 173 -32.41 2.06 -11.01
CA SER A 173 -33.51 2.83 -11.61
C SER A 173 -33.14 3.42 -12.98
N SER A 174 -34.13 3.66 -13.83
CA SER A 174 -33.91 4.25 -15.17
C SER A 174 -33.27 5.64 -15.11
N GLU A 175 -33.64 6.43 -14.10
CA GLU A 175 -33.04 7.75 -13.85
C GLU A 175 -31.56 7.60 -13.50
N SER A 176 -31.23 6.78 -12.50
CA SER A 176 -29.86 6.50 -12.09
C SER A 176 -29.00 6.03 -13.27
N LYS A 177 -29.47 5.05 -14.06
CA LYS A 177 -28.76 4.55 -15.25
C LYS A 177 -28.46 5.67 -16.24
N THR A 178 -29.45 6.52 -16.53
CA THR A 178 -29.27 7.64 -17.48
C THR A 178 -28.24 8.64 -16.96
N ARG A 179 -28.28 8.97 -15.66
CA ARG A 179 -27.33 9.90 -15.05
C ARG A 179 -25.93 9.32 -14.97
N GLN A 180 -25.76 8.03 -14.63
CA GLN A 180 -24.47 7.36 -14.64
C GLN A 180 -23.77 7.45 -16.00
N VAL A 181 -24.48 7.19 -17.11
CA VAL A 181 -23.92 7.30 -18.47
C VAL A 181 -23.51 8.74 -18.78
N SER A 182 -24.33 9.71 -18.38
CA SER A 182 -24.07 11.14 -18.58
C SER A 182 -22.83 11.60 -17.80
N TYR A 183 -22.76 11.26 -16.51
CA TYR A 183 -21.60 11.55 -15.67
C TYR A 183 -20.33 10.88 -16.16
N ALA A 184 -20.37 9.59 -16.51
CA ALA A 184 -19.21 8.86 -17.02
C ALA A 184 -18.63 9.55 -18.27
N SER A 185 -19.49 10.03 -19.17
CA SER A 185 -19.07 10.78 -20.35
C SER A 185 -18.51 12.16 -19.98
N ALA A 186 -19.14 12.87 -19.04
CA ALA A 186 -18.70 14.18 -18.57
C ALA A 186 -17.32 14.12 -17.89
N ILE A 187 -17.14 13.24 -16.89
CA ILE A 187 -15.88 13.16 -16.15
C ILE A 187 -14.71 12.75 -17.04
N VAL A 188 -14.90 11.81 -17.97
CA VAL A 188 -13.86 11.42 -18.92
C VAL A 188 -13.50 12.58 -19.85
N SER A 189 -14.49 13.26 -20.42
CA SER A 189 -14.26 14.40 -21.33
C SER A 189 -13.54 15.58 -20.65
N LYS A 190 -14.00 15.93 -19.44
CA LYS A 190 -13.42 17.02 -18.64
C LYS A 190 -12.01 16.67 -18.17
N MET A 191 -11.75 15.45 -17.71
CA MET A 191 -10.40 14.97 -17.38
C MET A 191 -9.47 14.96 -18.59
N ARG A 192 -9.96 14.53 -19.77
CA ARG A 192 -9.18 14.55 -21.01
C ARG A 192 -8.74 15.97 -21.36
N THR A 193 -9.67 16.93 -21.28
CA THR A 193 -9.41 18.35 -21.50
C THR A 193 -8.39 18.89 -20.51
N LYS A 194 -8.54 18.56 -19.22
CA LYS A 194 -7.63 18.97 -18.16
C LYS A 194 -6.21 18.46 -18.40
N LEU A 195 -6.05 17.16 -18.67
CA LEU A 195 -4.75 16.55 -18.92
C LEU A 195 -4.10 17.08 -20.20
N ALA A 196 -4.87 17.31 -21.27
CA ALA A 196 -4.37 17.95 -22.48
C ALA A 196 -3.84 19.37 -22.21
N GLY A 197 -4.56 20.17 -21.42
CA GLY A 197 -4.13 21.49 -20.98
C GLY A 197 -2.84 21.49 -20.13
N LEU A 198 -2.53 20.37 -19.48
CA LEU A 198 -1.28 20.13 -18.73
C LEU A 198 -0.17 19.50 -19.59
N GLY A 199 -0.43 19.31 -20.90
CA GLY A 199 0.50 18.68 -21.84
C GLY A 199 0.61 17.15 -21.69
N PHE A 200 -0.33 16.50 -21.01
CA PHE A 200 -0.38 15.04 -20.82
C PHE A 200 -1.58 14.40 -21.57
N SER A 201 -1.71 14.71 -22.86
CA SER A 201 -2.81 14.22 -23.71
C SER A 201 -2.88 12.70 -23.84
N THR A 202 -1.79 11.98 -23.55
CA THR A 202 -1.70 10.52 -23.57
C THR A 202 -2.07 9.86 -22.23
N GLY A 203 -2.44 10.64 -21.22
CA GLY A 203 -2.88 10.12 -19.93
C GLY A 203 -4.13 9.25 -20.08
N LYS A 204 -4.04 8.02 -19.58
CA LYS A 204 -5.12 7.03 -19.66
C LYS A 204 -6.13 7.26 -18.55
N LEU A 205 -7.42 7.11 -18.88
CA LEU A 205 -8.55 7.26 -17.98
C LEU A 205 -9.33 5.95 -17.92
N TYR A 206 -9.44 5.36 -16.73
CA TYR A 206 -10.18 4.12 -16.51
C TYR A 206 -11.34 4.39 -15.55
N LEU A 207 -12.52 3.88 -15.88
CA LEU A 207 -13.71 4.01 -15.03
C LEU A 207 -13.89 2.76 -14.15
N SER A 208 -14.34 2.96 -12.91
CA SER A 208 -14.74 1.85 -12.04
C SER A 208 -16.02 1.19 -12.56
N VAL A 209 -16.10 -0.12 -12.39
CA VAL A 209 -17.29 -0.93 -12.67
C VAL A 209 -17.54 -1.82 -11.47
N PHE A 210 -18.75 -1.76 -10.92
CA PHE A 210 -19.14 -2.61 -9.81
C PHE A 210 -20.62 -3.00 -9.92
N TYR A 211 -20.87 -4.31 -9.93
CA TYR A 211 -22.22 -4.86 -10.11
C TYR A 211 -22.92 -5.17 -8.79
N GLY A 212 -22.43 -4.65 -7.67
CA GLY A 212 -22.85 -5.06 -6.34
C GLY A 212 -22.13 -6.34 -5.91
N TRP A 213 -22.06 -6.58 -4.61
CA TRP A 213 -21.33 -7.70 -4.03
C TRP A 213 -21.83 -9.06 -4.53
N ASP A 214 -23.11 -9.17 -4.89
CA ASP A 214 -23.78 -10.37 -5.41
C ASP A 214 -24.12 -10.29 -6.91
N PHE A 215 -23.56 -9.29 -7.60
CA PHE A 215 -23.82 -9.00 -9.02
C PHE A 215 -25.27 -8.61 -9.36
N THR A 216 -26.08 -8.21 -8.38
CA THR A 216 -27.50 -7.86 -8.60
C THR A 216 -27.73 -6.45 -9.14
N TYR A 217 -26.76 -5.53 -9.02
CA TYR A 217 -26.95 -4.16 -9.51
C TYR A 217 -27.06 -4.15 -11.02
N ASP A 218 -28.15 -3.61 -11.54
CA ASP A 218 -28.35 -3.44 -12.98
C ASP A 218 -27.82 -2.06 -13.38
N ILE A 219 -26.51 -1.96 -13.56
CA ILE A 219 -25.83 -0.73 -14.00
C ILE A 219 -25.63 -0.75 -15.53
N PRO A 220 -25.65 0.41 -16.21
CA PRO A 220 -25.52 0.47 -17.66
C PRO A 220 -24.05 0.31 -18.10
N SER A 221 -23.84 0.11 -19.41
CA SER A 221 -22.50 0.18 -19.99
C SER A 221 -22.02 1.62 -20.08
N TYR A 222 -20.77 1.87 -19.72
CA TYR A 222 -20.11 3.17 -19.85
C TYR A 222 -19.23 3.27 -21.11
N THR A 223 -19.37 2.35 -22.07
CA THR A 223 -18.55 2.31 -23.30
C THR A 223 -18.67 3.56 -24.18
N GLY A 224 -19.78 4.30 -24.07
CA GLY A 224 -19.98 5.58 -24.76
C GLY A 224 -19.19 6.76 -24.20
N SER A 225 -18.56 6.63 -23.02
CA SER A 225 -17.79 7.71 -22.37
C SER A 225 -16.43 7.99 -23.02
N ASN A 226 -15.95 7.12 -23.91
CA ASN A 226 -14.59 7.15 -24.47
C ASN A 226 -13.47 7.02 -23.42
N ALA A 227 -13.72 6.29 -22.32
CA ALA A 227 -12.65 5.83 -21.42
C ALA A 227 -11.69 4.87 -22.14
N ASP A 228 -10.41 4.86 -21.72
CA ASP A 228 -9.38 3.98 -22.30
C ASP A 228 -9.51 2.53 -21.82
N GLY A 229 -10.15 2.34 -20.67
CA GLY A 229 -10.42 1.03 -20.10
C GLY A 229 -11.29 1.12 -18.86
N TYR A 230 -11.41 -0.01 -18.18
CA TYR A 230 -12.27 -0.16 -17.01
C TYR A 230 -11.53 -0.96 -15.95
N PHE A 231 -11.77 -0.65 -14.68
CA PHE A 231 -11.35 -1.52 -13.59
C PHE A 231 -12.56 -2.09 -12.88
N PHE A 232 -12.56 -3.40 -12.67
CA PHE A 232 -13.71 -4.15 -12.18
C PHE A 232 -13.37 -4.82 -10.85
N ASN A 233 -14.10 -4.45 -9.81
CA ASN A 233 -14.05 -5.09 -8.49
C ASN A 233 -14.80 -6.43 -8.55
N ASN A 234 -14.06 -7.54 -8.55
CA ASN A 234 -14.62 -8.89 -8.66
C ASN A 234 -13.97 -9.83 -7.64
N TYR A 235 -14.57 -9.86 -6.45
CA TYR A 235 -14.08 -10.61 -5.30
C TYR A 235 -14.60 -12.05 -5.30
N SER A 236 -13.74 -12.95 -4.83
CA SER A 236 -14.15 -14.32 -4.48
C SER A 236 -15.04 -14.31 -3.25
N TYR A 237 -15.91 -15.29 -3.10
CA TYR A 237 -16.65 -15.54 -1.86
C TYR A 237 -16.68 -17.05 -1.65
N PRO A 238 -16.39 -17.56 -0.45
CA PRO A 238 -16.48 -18.99 -0.19
C PRO A 238 -17.92 -19.46 -0.47
N ALA A 239 -18.07 -20.56 -1.22
CA ALA A 239 -19.39 -21.12 -1.54
C ALA A 239 -20.08 -21.75 -0.32
N SER A 240 -19.29 -22.10 0.70
CA SER A 240 -19.74 -22.64 1.98
C SER A 240 -18.77 -22.17 3.08
N SER A 241 -18.16 -23.08 3.82
CA SER A 241 -17.10 -22.76 4.77
C SER A 241 -15.87 -22.20 4.04
N PRO A 242 -15.10 -21.30 4.67
CA PRO A 242 -13.83 -20.82 4.11
C PRO A 242 -12.91 -21.98 3.74
N PRO A 243 -12.46 -22.09 2.48
CA PRO A 243 -11.59 -23.17 2.03
C PRO A 243 -10.18 -23.01 2.60
N ASP A 244 -9.48 -24.14 2.77
CA ASP A 244 -8.07 -24.18 3.13
C ASP A 244 -7.20 -24.62 1.93
N GLU A 245 -5.88 -24.73 2.14
CA GLU A 245 -4.90 -25.02 1.10
C GLU A 245 -5.09 -26.37 0.39
N THR A 246 -5.86 -27.28 0.99
CA THR A 246 -6.17 -28.60 0.41
C THR A 246 -7.23 -28.52 -0.68
N ALA A 247 -8.04 -27.47 -0.71
CA ALA A 247 -9.04 -27.24 -1.74
C ALA A 247 -8.40 -27.01 -3.12
N SER A 248 -9.10 -27.37 -4.19
CA SER A 248 -8.67 -27.05 -5.55
C SER A 248 -8.67 -25.53 -5.80
N ASP A 249 -7.89 -25.07 -6.77
CA ASP A 249 -7.85 -23.66 -7.18
C ASP A 249 -9.26 -23.11 -7.49
N SER A 250 -10.08 -23.90 -8.18
CA SER A 250 -11.45 -23.52 -8.52
C SER A 250 -12.36 -23.31 -7.30
N VAL A 251 -12.16 -24.08 -6.23
CA VAL A 251 -12.90 -23.96 -4.97
C VAL A 251 -12.38 -22.78 -4.17
N LEU A 252 -11.06 -22.63 -4.05
CA LEU A 252 -10.41 -21.52 -3.34
C LEU A 252 -10.89 -20.16 -3.81
N ILE A 253 -11.02 -20.00 -5.12
CA ILE A 253 -11.40 -18.72 -5.72
C ILE A 253 -12.89 -18.62 -6.02
N ASN A 254 -13.68 -19.67 -5.74
CA ASN A 254 -15.06 -19.81 -6.22
C ASN A 254 -15.18 -19.38 -7.69
N GLN A 255 -14.52 -20.15 -8.56
CA GLN A 255 -14.35 -19.81 -9.97
C GLN A 255 -15.70 -19.57 -10.67
N THR A 256 -16.74 -20.33 -10.34
CA THR A 256 -18.09 -20.14 -10.88
C THR A 256 -18.61 -18.74 -10.61
N ARG A 257 -18.43 -18.23 -9.39
CA ARG A 257 -18.85 -16.88 -9.03
C ARG A 257 -18.05 -15.81 -9.77
N LEU A 258 -16.73 -15.94 -9.83
CA LEU A 258 -15.90 -14.98 -10.59
C LEU A 258 -16.29 -14.96 -12.08
N ALA A 259 -16.60 -16.13 -12.65
CA ALA A 259 -17.08 -16.26 -14.03
C ALA A 259 -18.46 -15.62 -14.24
N GLN A 260 -19.37 -15.63 -13.25
CA GLN A 260 -20.65 -14.91 -13.32
C GLN A 260 -20.42 -13.40 -13.44
N GLY A 261 -19.57 -12.83 -12.58
CA GLY A 261 -19.18 -11.42 -12.64
C GLY A 261 -18.56 -11.06 -14.00
N MET A 262 -17.64 -11.89 -14.49
CA MET A 262 -17.02 -11.70 -15.81
C MET A 262 -18.01 -11.86 -16.97
N THR A 263 -18.98 -12.76 -16.88
CA THR A 263 -20.02 -12.92 -17.92
C THR A 263 -20.81 -11.61 -18.07
N LYS A 264 -21.20 -11.01 -16.94
CA LYS A 264 -21.88 -9.72 -16.93
C LYS A 264 -21.00 -8.58 -17.43
N PHE A 265 -19.74 -8.55 -17.00
CA PHE A 265 -18.78 -7.56 -17.48
C PHE A 265 -18.57 -7.65 -19.01
N GLN A 266 -18.34 -8.85 -19.54
CA GLN A 266 -18.07 -9.06 -20.97
C GLN A 266 -19.28 -8.74 -21.84
N SER A 267 -20.52 -8.91 -21.34
CA SER A 267 -21.71 -8.52 -22.12
C SER A 267 -21.79 -7.00 -22.36
N GLN A 268 -21.19 -6.19 -21.48
CA GLN A 268 -21.20 -4.73 -21.56
C GLN A 268 -19.89 -4.11 -22.06
N TYR A 269 -18.76 -4.80 -21.88
CA TYR A 269 -17.40 -4.28 -22.09
C TYR A 269 -16.52 -5.22 -22.93
N SER A 270 -17.12 -6.08 -23.76
CA SER A 270 -16.40 -7.01 -24.64
C SER A 270 -15.29 -6.30 -25.43
N GLY A 271 -14.08 -6.87 -25.38
CA GLY A 271 -12.91 -6.34 -26.08
C GLY A 271 -12.30 -5.06 -25.51
N LYS A 272 -12.92 -4.43 -24.50
CA LYS A 272 -12.37 -3.24 -23.84
C LYS A 272 -11.27 -3.61 -22.84
N PRO A 273 -10.16 -2.85 -22.75
CA PRO A 273 -9.14 -3.10 -21.75
C PRO A 273 -9.72 -3.12 -20.33
N ALA A 274 -9.46 -4.20 -19.60
CA ALA A 274 -9.95 -4.38 -18.25
C ALA A 274 -8.80 -4.64 -17.27
N ILE A 275 -8.91 -4.09 -16.08
CA ILE A 275 -8.06 -4.41 -14.93
C ILE A 275 -8.96 -4.99 -13.84
N ILE A 276 -8.58 -6.13 -13.26
CA ILE A 276 -9.44 -6.78 -12.25
C ILE A 276 -8.89 -6.52 -10.86
N GLU A 277 -9.74 -5.97 -10.00
CA GLU A 277 -9.44 -5.76 -8.59
C GLU A 277 -10.06 -6.87 -7.74
N TYR A 278 -9.24 -7.44 -6.85
CA TYR A 278 -9.64 -8.51 -5.95
C TYR A 278 -8.79 -8.53 -4.68
N GLY A 279 -9.28 -9.19 -3.64
CA GLY A 279 -8.60 -9.30 -2.34
C GLY A 279 -8.84 -10.66 -1.70
N PHE A 280 -8.01 -10.98 -0.71
CA PHE A 280 -8.16 -12.14 0.17
C PHE A 280 -7.74 -11.80 1.59
N HIS A 281 -8.45 -12.34 2.56
CA HIS A 281 -8.12 -12.28 3.99
C HIS A 281 -8.37 -13.66 4.63
N THR A 282 -7.88 -13.86 5.85
CA THR A 282 -7.87 -15.16 6.51
C THR A 282 -8.62 -15.16 7.84
N SER A 283 -9.26 -16.28 8.14
CA SER A 283 -9.79 -16.52 9.49
C SER A 283 -8.69 -16.91 10.48
N GLU A 284 -7.61 -17.56 10.02
CA GLU A 284 -6.42 -17.86 10.84
C GLU A 284 -5.86 -16.62 11.54
N PHE A 285 -5.76 -15.49 10.83
CA PHE A 285 -5.27 -14.23 11.42
C PHE A 285 -6.16 -13.72 12.56
N ASN A 286 -7.44 -14.12 12.54
CA ASN A 286 -8.46 -13.77 13.52
C ASN A 286 -8.73 -14.90 14.52
N GLY A 287 -7.76 -15.80 14.74
CA GLY A 287 -7.91 -16.90 15.69
C GLY A 287 -8.99 -17.92 15.30
N GLY A 288 -9.29 -18.03 14.00
CA GLY A 288 -10.32 -18.91 13.46
C GLY A 288 -11.74 -18.31 13.43
N VAL A 289 -11.90 -17.04 13.81
CA VAL A 289 -13.20 -16.34 13.74
C VAL A 289 -13.53 -15.99 12.29
N ASN A 290 -14.74 -16.34 11.86
CA ASN A 290 -15.28 -15.98 10.55
C ASN A 290 -16.25 -14.80 10.71
N PRO A 291 -15.91 -13.57 10.26
CA PRO A 291 -16.84 -12.46 10.25
C PRO A 291 -17.85 -12.59 9.10
N ASN A 292 -18.89 -11.76 9.11
CA ASN A 292 -19.81 -11.64 7.96
C ASN A 292 -19.18 -10.95 6.73
N GLN A 293 -18.01 -10.32 6.86
CA GLN A 293 -17.16 -9.93 5.73
C GLN A 293 -16.51 -11.19 5.14
N THR A 294 -17.05 -11.67 4.03
CA THR A 294 -16.64 -12.96 3.43
C THR A 294 -15.97 -12.79 2.07
N ALA A 295 -15.83 -11.56 1.58
CA ALA A 295 -15.16 -11.26 0.32
C ALA A 295 -13.69 -11.71 0.39
N GLY A 296 -13.33 -12.76 -0.34
CA GLY A 296 -11.98 -13.30 -0.35
C GLY A 296 -11.59 -14.03 0.94
N LEU A 297 -12.56 -14.45 1.77
CA LEU A 297 -12.27 -15.16 3.00
C LEU A 297 -11.80 -16.60 2.71
N VAL A 298 -10.58 -16.91 3.14
CA VAL A 298 -10.01 -18.27 3.15
C VAL A 298 -9.55 -18.62 4.58
N LYS A 299 -9.27 -19.91 4.83
CA LYS A 299 -8.97 -20.35 6.20
C LYS A 299 -7.57 -19.94 6.66
N THR A 300 -6.56 -20.20 5.85
CA THR A 300 -5.14 -20.10 6.24
C THR A 300 -4.35 -19.16 5.33
N LYS A 301 -3.18 -18.72 5.80
CA LYS A 301 -2.21 -17.99 4.98
C LYS A 301 -1.74 -18.81 3.77
N ALA A 302 -1.61 -20.12 3.91
CA ALA A 302 -1.26 -21.01 2.80
C ALA A 302 -2.36 -21.06 1.73
N ALA A 303 -3.63 -21.12 2.15
CA ALA A 303 -4.79 -21.03 1.26
C ALA A 303 -4.81 -19.69 0.52
N LYS A 304 -4.53 -18.59 1.23
CA LYS A 304 -4.41 -17.24 0.64
C LYS A 304 -3.34 -17.20 -0.44
N ALA A 305 -2.13 -17.68 -0.15
CA ALA A 305 -1.03 -17.74 -1.12
C ALA A 305 -1.42 -18.47 -2.41
N LYS A 306 -2.13 -19.59 -2.29
CA LYS A 306 -2.61 -20.38 -3.44
C LYS A 306 -3.73 -19.64 -4.20
N ALA A 307 -4.69 -19.06 -3.47
CA ALA A 307 -5.81 -18.32 -4.06
C ALA A 307 -5.36 -17.08 -4.85
N LEU A 308 -4.36 -16.33 -4.35
CA LEU A 308 -3.78 -15.17 -5.06
C LEU A 308 -3.32 -15.53 -6.48
N LYS A 309 -2.59 -16.64 -6.62
CA LYS A 309 -2.08 -17.14 -7.90
C LYS A 309 -3.20 -17.69 -8.77
N ALA A 310 -4.10 -18.49 -8.18
CA ALA A 310 -5.25 -19.06 -8.86
C ALA A 310 -6.14 -17.97 -9.48
N THR A 311 -6.43 -16.89 -8.76
CA THR A 311 -7.24 -15.76 -9.24
C THR A 311 -6.57 -15.00 -10.38
N THR A 312 -5.28 -14.66 -10.25
CA THR A 312 -4.56 -13.99 -11.35
C THR A 312 -4.49 -14.88 -12.59
N ASN A 313 -4.22 -16.18 -12.43
CA ASN A 313 -4.18 -17.12 -13.55
C ASN A 313 -5.56 -17.32 -14.20
N PHE A 314 -6.64 -17.35 -13.40
CA PHE A 314 -7.99 -17.41 -13.91
C PHE A 314 -8.27 -16.25 -14.86
N TYR A 315 -7.99 -15.01 -14.44
CA TYR A 315 -8.26 -13.86 -15.30
C TYR A 315 -7.35 -13.80 -16.52
N LYS A 316 -6.04 -13.99 -16.30
CA LYS A 316 -5.01 -13.90 -17.34
C LYS A 316 -5.20 -14.93 -18.46
N SER A 317 -5.63 -16.14 -18.12
CA SER A 317 -5.76 -17.24 -19.09
C SER A 317 -7.11 -17.27 -19.81
N ASN A 318 -8.18 -16.77 -19.19
CA ASN A 318 -9.53 -16.91 -19.73
C ASN A 318 -10.06 -15.66 -20.44
N TYR A 319 -9.44 -14.48 -20.27
CA TYR A 319 -9.97 -13.22 -20.80
C TYR A 319 -8.87 -12.37 -21.46
N THR A 320 -8.84 -12.35 -22.79
CA THR A 320 -7.80 -11.67 -23.58
C THR A 320 -7.81 -10.14 -23.46
N ASN A 321 -8.96 -9.56 -23.08
CA ASN A 321 -9.10 -8.12 -22.84
C ASN A 321 -8.65 -7.69 -21.44
N VAL A 322 -8.42 -8.64 -20.51
CA VAL A 322 -7.84 -8.34 -19.20
C VAL A 322 -6.35 -8.05 -19.36
N LYS A 323 -5.94 -6.83 -18.99
CA LYS A 323 -4.57 -6.32 -19.14
C LYS A 323 -3.79 -6.26 -17.83
N GLY A 324 -4.39 -6.73 -16.74
CA GLY A 324 -3.77 -6.69 -15.43
C GLY A 324 -4.71 -7.07 -14.32
N SER A 325 -4.13 -7.18 -13.12
CA SER A 325 -4.88 -7.22 -11.88
C SER A 325 -4.31 -6.24 -10.86
N LEU A 326 -5.17 -5.78 -9.95
CA LEU A 326 -4.81 -5.02 -8.77
C LEU A 326 -5.23 -5.82 -7.54
N TYR A 327 -4.25 -6.20 -6.74
CA TYR A 327 -4.53 -6.78 -5.43
C TYR A 327 -4.88 -5.69 -4.41
N PHE A 328 -5.86 -5.95 -3.56
CA PHE A 328 -6.45 -4.95 -2.64
C PHE A 328 -5.55 -4.50 -1.47
N GLY A 329 -4.37 -5.08 -1.24
CA GLY A 329 -3.53 -4.57 -0.16
C GLY A 329 -2.16 -5.19 -0.03
N TYR A 330 -1.10 -4.45 -0.35
CA TYR A 330 0.26 -4.86 -0.05
C TYR A 330 0.52 -4.87 1.47
N ASN A 331 0.16 -3.78 2.15
CA ASN A 331 0.42 -3.51 3.58
C ASN A 331 -0.86 -3.12 4.34
N LEU A 332 -2.04 -3.50 3.84
CA LEU A 332 -3.33 -3.11 4.42
C LEU A 332 -3.79 -4.11 5.49
N LEU A 333 -4.09 -3.59 6.67
CA LEU A 333 -4.80 -4.29 7.75
C LEU A 333 -6.01 -3.43 8.14
N LYS A 334 -7.20 -4.04 8.19
CA LYS A 334 -8.43 -3.27 8.38
C LYS A 334 -9.43 -3.99 9.28
N GLU A 335 -9.96 -3.31 10.29
CA GLU A 335 -11.02 -3.85 11.13
C GLU A 335 -12.37 -3.77 10.40
N GLU A 336 -13.02 -4.91 10.18
CA GLU A 336 -14.30 -5.01 9.47
C GLU A 336 -15.18 -6.14 10.00
N GLY A 337 -16.45 -6.12 9.57
CA GLY A 337 -17.39 -7.21 9.78
C GLY A 337 -18.02 -7.27 11.17
N ASN A 338 -18.91 -8.24 11.33
CA ASN A 338 -19.59 -8.60 12.57
C ASN A 338 -19.54 -10.15 12.75
N PRO A 339 -18.96 -10.68 13.84
CA PRO A 339 -18.16 -9.93 14.83
C PRO A 339 -16.98 -9.22 14.16
N THR A 340 -16.56 -8.09 14.73
CA THR A 340 -15.43 -7.32 14.21
C THR A 340 -14.17 -8.17 14.24
N ALA A 341 -13.45 -8.18 13.12
CA ALA A 341 -12.23 -8.94 12.93
C ALA A 341 -11.23 -8.08 12.13
N LEU A 342 -9.94 -8.34 12.31
CA LEU A 342 -8.86 -7.66 11.60
C LEU A 342 -8.57 -8.39 10.30
N MET A 343 -8.96 -7.80 9.18
CA MET A 343 -8.75 -8.35 7.85
C MET A 343 -7.29 -8.15 7.47
N ASP A 344 -6.57 -9.26 7.35
CA ASP A 344 -5.19 -9.30 6.86
C ASP A 344 -5.16 -9.26 5.33
N TRP A 345 -5.62 -8.16 4.74
CA TRP A 345 -5.49 -7.98 3.29
C TRP A 345 -4.03 -7.99 2.85
N ALA A 346 -3.10 -7.57 3.70
CA ALA A 346 -1.66 -7.47 3.43
C ALA A 346 -1.04 -8.70 2.73
N LEU A 347 -0.20 -8.43 1.73
CA LEU A 347 0.75 -9.39 1.16
C LEU A 347 2.02 -9.48 2.01
N ASP A 348 2.44 -8.35 2.58
CA ASP A 348 3.53 -8.23 3.54
C ASP A 348 2.98 -8.37 4.97
N TYR A 349 3.15 -9.55 5.56
CA TYR A 349 2.55 -9.87 6.86
C TYR A 349 3.36 -9.26 8.01
N PRO A 350 2.69 -8.74 9.06
CA PRO A 350 3.38 -8.19 10.20
C PRO A 350 4.34 -9.18 10.85
N ILE A 351 5.55 -8.71 11.10
CA ILE A 351 6.67 -9.46 11.69
C ILE A 351 6.47 -9.53 13.21
N SER A 352 6.73 -10.70 13.78
CA SER A 352 6.68 -10.96 15.23
C SER A 352 7.87 -11.82 15.65
N GLY A 353 8.19 -11.81 16.95
CA GLY A 353 9.34 -12.55 17.46
C GLY A 353 10.67 -11.89 17.13
N LYS A 354 11.74 -12.69 17.07
CA LYS A 354 13.12 -12.19 16.94
C LYS A 354 13.40 -11.69 15.53
N VAL A 355 13.86 -10.44 15.41
CA VAL A 355 14.30 -9.81 14.17
C VAL A 355 15.74 -9.32 14.33
N GLU A 356 16.64 -9.89 13.56
CA GLU A 356 18.06 -9.54 13.59
C GLU A 356 18.28 -8.10 13.08
N GLY A 357 19.15 -7.35 13.75
CA GLY A 357 19.47 -5.96 13.43
C GLY A 357 20.17 -5.84 12.08
N GLU A 358 21.00 -6.81 11.70
CA GLU A 358 21.66 -6.82 10.39
C GLU A 358 20.67 -6.90 9.22
N ASN A 359 19.47 -7.44 9.45
CA ASN A 359 18.38 -7.51 8.46
C ASN A 359 17.50 -6.26 8.46
N ALA A 360 17.65 -5.38 9.44
CA ALA A 360 16.89 -4.14 9.55
C ALA A 360 17.44 -3.06 8.59
N SER A 361 16.63 -2.02 8.35
CA SER A 361 17.07 -0.85 7.60
C SER A 361 18.03 -0.02 8.44
N LYS A 362 19.14 0.39 7.84
CA LYS A 362 20.24 1.10 8.49
C LYS A 362 20.34 2.50 7.91
N TYR A 363 20.54 3.50 8.77
CA TYR A 363 20.59 4.92 8.40
C TYR A 363 21.84 5.58 8.95
N GLY A 364 22.34 6.59 8.23
CA GLY A 364 23.57 7.28 8.59
C GLY A 364 24.78 6.36 8.52
N HIS A 365 25.58 6.30 9.57
CA HIS A 365 26.78 5.45 9.66
C HIS A 365 26.47 4.02 10.12
N ALA A 366 25.19 3.69 10.35
CA ALA A 366 24.79 2.36 10.79
C ALA A 366 25.23 1.29 9.78
N VAL A 367 26.02 0.32 10.24
CA VAL A 367 26.55 -0.76 9.39
C VAL A 367 26.53 -2.10 10.13
N THR A 368 26.33 -3.16 9.35
CA THR A 368 26.49 -4.53 9.84
C THR A 368 27.96 -4.80 10.17
N TYR A 369 28.23 -5.53 11.25
CA TYR A 369 29.56 -6.03 11.59
C TYR A 369 29.47 -7.46 12.09
N ALA A 370 30.54 -8.24 11.84
CA ALA A 370 30.64 -9.60 12.34
C ALA A 370 31.02 -9.60 13.83
N ASP A 371 30.32 -10.41 14.62
CA ASP A 371 30.60 -10.62 16.03
C ASP A 371 30.04 -11.98 16.46
N ALA A 372 30.92 -12.96 16.68
CA ALA A 372 30.51 -14.35 16.91
C ALA A 372 29.54 -14.54 18.11
N PRO A 373 29.62 -13.75 19.21
CA PRO A 373 28.63 -13.83 20.30
C PRO A 373 27.28 -13.12 20.04
N ALA A 374 27.17 -12.34 18.97
CA ALA A 374 25.90 -11.79 18.51
C ALA A 374 25.01 -12.90 17.94
N SER A 375 23.70 -12.67 17.93
CA SER A 375 22.78 -13.59 17.29
C SER A 375 23.08 -13.64 15.79
N GLY A 376 23.04 -14.84 15.18
CA GLY A 376 23.43 -14.98 13.77
C GLY A 376 24.92 -14.69 13.47
N GLY A 377 25.73 -14.35 14.48
CA GLY A 377 27.14 -13.99 14.33
C GLY A 377 27.39 -12.58 13.80
N ALA A 378 26.38 -11.71 13.81
CA ALA A 378 26.49 -10.32 13.36
C ALA A 378 25.61 -9.38 14.19
N GLY A 379 25.89 -8.09 14.12
CA GLY A 379 25.04 -7.05 14.68
C GLY A 379 25.19 -5.73 13.91
N VAL A 380 24.58 -4.67 14.43
CA VAL A 380 24.66 -3.31 13.88
C VAL A 380 25.48 -2.42 14.81
N LYS A 381 26.45 -1.73 14.24
CA LYS A 381 27.26 -0.69 14.89
C LYS A 381 27.16 0.63 14.11
N GLY A 382 27.87 1.66 14.55
CA GLY A 382 27.90 2.96 13.87
C GLY A 382 26.64 3.78 14.15
N LEU A 383 26.02 3.57 15.31
CA LEU A 383 24.97 4.42 15.86
C LEU A 383 25.59 5.49 16.75
N ASP A 384 26.58 6.24 16.25
CA ASP A 384 27.46 7.09 17.05
C ASP A 384 27.32 8.60 16.79
N ALA A 385 26.71 8.99 15.67
CA ALA A 385 26.38 10.37 15.31
C ALA A 385 24.88 10.64 15.31
N THR A 386 24.50 11.91 15.50
CA THR A 386 23.09 12.33 15.44
C THR A 386 22.48 12.00 14.08
N GLY A 387 21.36 11.28 14.09
CA GLY A 387 20.65 10.82 12.90
C GLY A 387 20.97 9.37 12.49
N ASP A 388 21.98 8.74 13.10
CA ASP A 388 22.25 7.32 12.85
C ASP A 388 21.14 6.46 13.47
N ALA A 389 20.63 5.48 12.73
CA ALA A 389 19.49 4.69 13.19
C ALA A 389 19.45 3.28 12.60
N VAL A 390 18.72 2.42 13.30
CA VAL A 390 18.23 1.14 12.79
C VAL A 390 16.71 1.11 12.89
N ALA A 391 16.02 0.71 11.80
CA ALA A 391 14.57 0.65 11.74
C ALA A 391 14.05 -0.72 11.30
N PHE A 392 13.04 -1.19 12.02
CA PHE A 392 12.31 -2.43 11.81
C PHE A 392 10.91 -2.08 11.31
N PHE A 393 10.54 -2.56 10.14
CA PHE A 393 9.26 -2.25 9.50
C PHE A 393 8.24 -3.37 9.72
N ASN A 394 6.97 -3.01 9.55
CA ASN A 394 5.84 -3.94 9.55
C ASN A 394 5.72 -4.77 10.85
N SER A 395 5.83 -4.15 12.03
CA SER A 395 5.70 -4.88 13.29
C SER A 395 4.28 -5.37 13.58
N LYS A 396 4.16 -6.55 14.18
CA LYS A 396 2.92 -6.99 14.85
C LYS A 396 2.57 -6.05 16.00
N LYS A 397 1.26 -5.92 16.26
CA LYS A 397 0.73 -5.11 17.37
C LYS A 397 1.12 -5.69 18.72
N GLY A 398 1.51 -4.83 19.67
CA GLY A 398 1.72 -5.21 21.07
C GLY A 398 2.09 -4.05 21.98
N THR A 399 2.60 -4.38 23.17
CA THR A 399 2.82 -3.43 24.27
C THR A 399 4.24 -3.44 24.84
N SER A 400 5.15 -4.20 24.21
CA SER A 400 6.55 -4.27 24.61
C SER A 400 7.48 -4.48 23.42
N LEU A 401 8.71 -4.02 23.58
CA LEU A 401 9.84 -4.25 22.68
C LEU A 401 11.00 -4.79 23.51
N GLN A 402 11.59 -5.89 23.09
CA GLN A 402 12.85 -6.36 23.66
C GLN A 402 13.99 -6.04 22.71
N ILE A 403 15.13 -5.59 23.24
CA ILE A 403 16.31 -5.18 22.47
C ILE A 403 17.52 -5.89 23.06
N ARG A 404 18.26 -6.65 22.25
CA ARG A 404 19.57 -7.17 22.62
C ARG A 404 20.64 -6.21 22.11
N TYR A 405 21.55 -5.82 22.99
CA TYR A 405 22.47 -4.70 22.74
C TYR A 405 23.83 -4.89 23.41
N ALA A 406 24.81 -4.10 22.97
CA ALA A 406 26.12 -3.97 23.59
C ALA A 406 26.56 -2.50 23.66
N CYS A 407 27.12 -2.08 24.80
CA CYS A 407 27.67 -0.74 25.00
C CYS A 407 28.72 -0.71 26.12
N VAL A 408 29.76 0.13 25.98
CA VAL A 408 30.83 0.26 27.00
C VAL A 408 30.41 1.12 28.19
N GLY A 409 29.60 2.16 27.96
CA GLY A 409 29.08 3.04 29.01
C GLY A 409 27.60 2.77 29.29
N ASN A 410 27.07 3.45 30.32
CA ASN A 410 25.63 3.63 30.42
C ASN A 410 25.22 4.60 29.34
N ASN A 411 24.53 4.08 28.33
CA ASN A 411 24.25 4.79 27.10
C ASN A 411 22.74 4.92 26.85
N GLN A 412 22.35 5.64 25.80
CA GLN A 412 20.96 5.99 25.54
C GLN A 412 20.69 6.06 24.05
N LEU A 413 19.53 5.57 23.59
CA LEU A 413 19.01 5.86 22.25
C LEU A 413 17.55 6.30 22.35
N SER A 414 17.11 7.11 21.40
CA SER A 414 15.74 7.52 21.23
C SER A 414 14.92 6.46 20.47
N LEU A 415 13.72 6.14 20.98
CA LEU A 415 12.77 5.22 20.37
C LEU A 415 11.68 5.99 19.62
N TYR A 416 11.52 5.63 18.35
CA TYR A 416 10.47 6.14 17.48
C TYR A 416 9.51 5.02 17.09
N VAL A 417 8.21 5.33 17.06
CA VAL A 417 7.16 4.48 16.50
C VAL A 417 6.41 5.29 15.46
N ASN A 418 6.37 4.80 14.21
CA ASN A 418 5.74 5.49 13.08
C ASN A 418 6.21 6.95 12.94
N GLY A 419 7.51 7.18 13.07
CA GLY A 419 8.14 8.50 12.94
C GLY A 419 7.98 9.44 14.13
N ALA A 420 7.11 9.11 15.09
CA ALA A 420 6.95 9.87 16.32
C ALA A 420 7.93 9.38 17.40
N HIS A 421 8.64 10.32 18.03
CA HIS A 421 9.43 10.03 19.23
C HIS A 421 8.48 9.59 20.35
N VAL A 422 8.79 8.45 20.99
CA VAL A 422 7.95 7.88 22.05
C VAL A 422 8.62 7.96 23.40
N GLN A 423 9.91 7.63 23.49
CA GLN A 423 10.68 7.68 24.73
C GLN A 423 12.17 7.55 24.45
N ASP A 424 13.00 7.94 25.41
CA ASP A 424 14.42 7.62 25.39
C ASP A 424 14.68 6.33 26.18
N ILE A 425 15.53 5.46 25.66
CA ILE A 425 15.86 4.17 26.25
C ILE A 425 17.25 4.24 26.87
N ALA A 426 17.32 4.11 28.20
CA ALA A 426 18.58 3.93 28.90
C ALA A 426 19.07 2.47 28.85
N PHE A 427 20.30 2.30 28.41
CA PHE A 427 21.04 1.05 28.29
C PHE A 427 22.16 1.01 29.35
N THR A 428 22.20 -0.07 30.13
CA THR A 428 23.26 -0.27 31.13
C THR A 428 24.50 -0.82 30.42
N SER A 429 25.68 -0.34 30.81
CA SER A 429 26.94 -0.86 30.27
C SER A 429 26.99 -2.40 30.26
N THR A 430 27.36 -2.98 29.12
CA THR A 430 27.73 -4.38 28.99
C THR A 430 29.24 -4.60 29.10
N GLY A 431 30.01 -3.53 29.33
CA GLY A 431 31.46 -3.52 29.48
C GLY A 431 32.26 -3.59 28.17
N ALA A 432 31.60 -3.83 27.03
CA ALA A 432 32.24 -3.94 25.73
C ALA A 432 31.29 -3.52 24.59
N TRP A 433 31.86 -3.06 23.48
CA TRP A 433 31.08 -2.77 22.26
C TRP A 433 30.65 -4.05 21.53
N THR A 434 31.36 -5.15 21.73
CA THR A 434 31.16 -6.42 21.04
C THR A 434 31.39 -7.58 22.03
N GLY A 435 30.96 -8.78 21.68
CA GLY A 435 31.19 -10.00 22.42
C GLY A 435 30.41 -10.17 23.74
N THR A 436 29.97 -9.08 24.37
CA THR A 436 29.15 -9.10 25.59
C THR A 436 27.86 -8.33 25.37
N TYR A 437 26.74 -9.04 25.51
CA TYR A 437 25.41 -8.52 25.23
C TYR A 437 24.51 -8.60 26.45
N SER A 438 23.60 -7.64 26.55
CA SER A 438 22.50 -7.65 27.50
C SER A 438 21.18 -7.42 26.76
N THR A 439 20.08 -7.59 27.48
CA THR A 439 18.73 -7.46 26.95
C THR A 439 17.96 -6.40 27.73
N LYS A 440 17.36 -5.45 27.02
CA LYS A 440 16.48 -4.42 27.56
C LYS A 440 15.06 -4.68 27.09
N THR A 441 14.11 -4.75 28.03
CA THR A 441 12.68 -4.73 27.71
C THR A 441 12.14 -3.34 27.96
N VAL A 442 11.40 -2.81 26.99
CA VAL A 442 10.78 -1.48 27.00
C VAL A 442 9.27 -1.67 26.87
N SER A 443 8.50 -0.98 27.72
CA SER A 443 7.05 -0.89 27.54
C SER A 443 6.75 0.21 26.53
N VAL A 444 6.06 -0.14 25.45
CA VAL A 444 5.75 0.77 24.34
C VAL A 444 4.53 0.24 23.59
N SER A 445 3.58 1.12 23.26
CA SER A 445 2.47 0.75 22.39
C SER A 445 2.95 0.64 20.95
N ILE A 446 2.78 -0.52 20.35
CA ILE A 446 3.16 -0.82 18.97
C ILE A 446 1.88 -1.12 18.20
N PRO A 447 1.43 -0.23 17.29
CA PRO A 447 0.31 -0.50 16.39
C PRO A 447 0.62 -1.61 15.37
N TRP A 448 -0.42 -2.12 14.71
CA TRP A 448 -0.25 -3.04 13.60
C TRP A 448 0.51 -2.40 12.44
N GLY A 449 1.44 -3.16 11.87
CA GLY A 449 2.25 -2.75 10.75
C GLY A 449 3.27 -1.67 11.09
N ALA A 450 3.49 -1.32 12.36
CA ALA A 450 4.29 -0.15 12.74
C ALA A 450 5.76 -0.22 12.30
N THR A 451 6.37 0.95 12.11
CA THR A 451 7.82 1.12 12.01
C THR A 451 8.37 1.41 13.39
N ILE A 452 9.36 0.63 13.84
CA ILE A 452 10.07 0.82 15.09
C ILE A 452 11.50 1.25 14.75
N ARG A 453 11.92 2.42 15.21
CA ARG A 453 13.25 2.96 14.92
C ARG A 453 13.98 3.30 16.21
N LEU A 454 15.20 2.77 16.34
CA LEU A 454 16.16 3.14 17.38
C LEU A 454 17.14 4.13 16.76
N GLN A 455 17.18 5.35 17.26
CA GLN A 455 17.96 6.44 16.68
C GLN A 455 18.85 7.08 17.72
N ARG A 456 20.04 7.48 17.26
CA ARG A 456 20.95 8.35 17.98
C ARG A 456 20.53 9.80 17.75
N ASP A 457 19.86 10.44 18.72
CA ASP A 457 19.53 11.87 18.66
C ASP A 457 20.56 12.75 19.37
N ALA A 458 20.41 14.07 19.33
CA ALA A 458 21.26 14.96 20.11
C ALA A 458 21.05 14.70 21.62
N GLY A 459 22.11 14.37 22.34
CA GLY A 459 22.07 14.07 23.78
C GLY A 459 22.09 12.57 24.14
N ASP A 460 21.77 11.68 23.19
CA ASP A 460 21.89 10.22 23.35
C ASP A 460 23.37 9.75 23.49
N SER A 461 23.67 8.45 23.31
CA SER A 461 25.03 7.90 23.20
C SER A 461 25.05 6.57 22.43
N ALA A 462 26.21 6.17 21.91
CA ALA A 462 26.29 5.05 20.97
C ALA A 462 25.86 3.71 21.58
N VAL A 463 25.13 2.87 20.84
CA VAL A 463 24.76 1.51 21.27
C VAL A 463 24.84 0.60 20.05
N ASN A 464 25.44 -0.58 20.21
CA ASN A 464 25.37 -1.60 19.16
C ASN A 464 24.12 -2.45 19.37
N ILE A 465 23.39 -2.73 18.29
CA ILE A 465 22.13 -3.46 18.31
C ILE A 465 22.35 -4.82 17.67
N ASP A 466 22.01 -5.89 18.38
CA ASP A 466 22.06 -7.26 17.86
C ASP A 466 20.73 -7.61 17.23
N TYR A 467 19.67 -7.77 18.03
CA TYR A 467 18.32 -8.02 17.55
C TYR A 467 17.27 -7.31 18.38
N VAL A 468 16.05 -7.29 17.87
CA VAL A 468 14.85 -6.99 18.66
C VAL A 468 13.93 -8.20 18.73
N VAL A 469 13.10 -8.28 19.77
CA VAL A 469 11.94 -9.18 19.80
C VAL A 469 10.69 -8.33 19.75
N LEU A 470 9.94 -8.50 18.67
CA LEU A 470 8.64 -7.90 18.43
C LEU A 470 7.53 -8.75 19.06
N PRO A 471 6.38 -8.16 19.42
CA PRO A 471 5.25 -8.84 20.07
C PRO A 471 4.71 -10.10 19.38
#